data_AF-A0AAV8XEM7-F1
#
_entry.id   AF-A0AAV8XEM7-F1
#
_cell.length_a   1.000
_cell.length_b   1.000
_cell.length_c   1.000
_cell.angle_alpha   90.00
_cell.angle_beta   90.00
_cell.angle_gamma   90.00
#
_symmetry.space_group_name_H-M   'P 1'
#
loop_
_entity.id
_entity.type
_entity.pdbx_description
1 polymer ?
#
loop_
_entity_poly.entity_id
_entity_poly.type
_entity_poly.pdbx_seq_one_letter_code
_entity_poly.pdbx_strand_id
1 'polypeptide(L)'
;MSSIVDVNILCKSNFDCTNNAECIENQCFCQKGFVAKGSNCADVDECQEQPCGPFSVCTNTIGSFHCECENGFVGTPPVVQCKAPCEDVTCGDHAYCKPDGQEAYCICEDGWTFNPSDIAAGCIGKDKYC
;
A
#
# COMPACT_ATOMS: atom_id res chain seq x y z
N MET A 1 9.46 -7.10 -34.55
CA MET A 1 10.87 -6.76 -34.29
C MET A 1 10.90 -6.09 -32.93
N SER A 2 11.14 -6.84 -31.85
CA SER A 2 11.42 -6.26 -30.54
C SER A 2 12.69 -6.91 -30.03
N SER A 3 13.74 -6.11 -29.92
CA SER A 3 15.06 -6.52 -29.46
C SER A 3 14.97 -6.84 -27.96
N ILE A 4 14.79 -8.11 -27.64
CA ILE A 4 14.66 -8.65 -26.27
C ILE A 4 16.03 -8.80 -25.60
N VAL A 5 16.87 -7.78 -25.61
CA VAL A 5 18.15 -7.83 -24.90
C VAL A 5 18.30 -6.55 -24.11
N ASP A 6 18.18 -6.66 -22.78
CA ASP A 6 18.29 -5.51 -21.89
C ASP A 6 19.76 -5.06 -21.82
N VAL A 7 20.70 -5.99 -21.62
CA VAL A 7 22.13 -5.69 -21.63
C VAL A 7 22.86 -6.50 -22.71
N ASN A 8 23.72 -5.85 -23.48
CA ASN A 8 24.49 -6.50 -24.54
C ASN A 8 25.71 -7.25 -23.97
N ILE A 9 25.46 -8.18 -23.04
CA ILE A 9 26.44 -9.02 -22.37
C ILE A 9 26.04 -10.48 -22.59
N LEU A 10 26.94 -11.25 -23.19
CA LEU A 10 26.78 -12.70 -23.32
C LEU A 10 27.21 -13.37 -22.02
N CYS A 11 26.49 -14.40 -21.60
CA CYS A 11 26.73 -15.13 -20.36
C CYS A 11 26.67 -16.64 -20.56
N LYS A 12 27.28 -17.39 -19.63
CA LYS A 12 27.13 -18.84 -19.47
C LYS A 12 26.48 -19.17 -18.14
N SER A 13 26.59 -18.28 -17.17
CA SER A 13 25.97 -18.35 -15.85
C SER A 13 25.67 -16.96 -15.31
N ASN A 14 24.90 -16.87 -14.22
CA ASN A 14 24.59 -15.58 -13.57
C ASN A 14 25.84 -14.82 -13.09
N PHE A 15 26.99 -15.47 -12.90
CA PHE A 15 28.24 -14.82 -12.52
C PHE A 15 28.85 -13.97 -13.64
N ASP A 16 28.46 -14.19 -14.89
CA ASP A 16 28.93 -13.40 -16.04
C ASP A 16 28.15 -12.09 -16.20
N CYS A 17 27.02 -11.95 -15.51
CA CYS A 17 26.17 -10.79 -15.55
C CYS A 17 26.54 -9.79 -14.44
N THR A 18 26.46 -8.49 -14.76
CA THR A 18 26.60 -7.41 -13.78
C THR A 18 25.35 -7.26 -12.91
N ASN A 19 25.49 -6.57 -11.77
CA ASN A 19 24.46 -6.35 -10.73
C ASN A 19 23.00 -6.35 -11.22
N ASN A 20 22.17 -7.13 -10.52
CA ASN A 20 20.71 -7.25 -10.72
C ASN A 20 20.31 -7.69 -12.14
N ALA A 21 21.13 -8.53 -12.77
CA ALA A 21 20.82 -9.19 -14.03
C ALA A 21 20.86 -10.72 -13.88
N GLU A 22 20.09 -11.40 -14.72
CA GLU A 22 19.99 -12.85 -14.80
C GLU A 22 20.40 -13.35 -16.19
N CYS A 23 21.12 -14.47 -16.24
CA CYS A 23 21.52 -15.10 -17.49
C CYS A 23 20.41 -15.99 -18.03
N ILE A 24 19.81 -15.58 -19.15
CA ILE A 24 18.75 -16.33 -19.84
C ILE A 24 19.21 -16.55 -21.29
N GLU A 25 19.23 -17.80 -21.75
CA GLU A 25 19.59 -18.16 -23.14
C GLU A 25 20.94 -17.57 -23.64
N ASN A 26 21.95 -17.51 -22.76
CA ASN A 26 23.29 -16.93 -23.01
C ASN A 26 23.34 -15.40 -23.14
N GLN A 27 22.28 -14.69 -22.73
CA GLN A 27 22.25 -13.23 -22.65
C GLN A 27 21.85 -12.80 -21.25
N CYS A 28 22.41 -11.69 -20.79
CA CYS A 28 22.02 -11.12 -19.51
C CYS A 28 20.76 -10.25 -19.70
N PHE A 29 19.81 -10.39 -18.78
CA PHE A 29 18.57 -9.64 -18.72
C PHE A 29 18.46 -8.95 -17.37
N CYS A 30 17.91 -7.73 -17.35
CA CYS A 30 17.72 -7.07 -16.06
C CYS A 30 16.63 -7.80 -15.27
N GLN A 31 16.85 -7.96 -13.97
CA GLN A 31 15.82 -8.46 -13.08
C GLN A 31 14.63 -7.49 -13.06
N LYS A 32 13.45 -7.99 -12.69
CA LYS A 32 12.27 -7.15 -12.49
C LYS A 32 12.58 -6.02 -11.49
N GLY A 33 12.13 -4.81 -11.81
CA GLY A 33 12.45 -3.60 -11.03
C GLY A 33 13.73 -2.90 -11.49
N PHE A 34 14.39 -3.40 -12.55
CA PHE A 34 15.57 -2.79 -13.12
C PHE A 34 15.42 -2.55 -14.63
N VAL A 35 16.10 -1.52 -15.11
CA VAL A 35 16.17 -1.16 -16.53
C VAL A 35 17.63 -1.02 -16.95
N ALA A 36 17.93 -1.45 -18.17
CA ALA A 36 19.28 -1.34 -18.70
C ALA A 36 19.71 0.11 -18.90
N LYS A 37 20.90 0.43 -18.36
CA LYS A 37 21.63 1.66 -18.64
C LYS A 37 23.04 1.27 -19.11
N GLY A 38 23.14 1.02 -20.42
CA GLY A 38 24.37 0.54 -21.04
C GLY A 38 24.62 -0.93 -20.70
N SER A 39 25.73 -1.20 -20.00
CA SER A 39 26.12 -2.55 -19.59
C SER A 39 25.71 -2.90 -18.16
N ASN A 40 24.87 -2.09 -17.51
CA ASN A 40 24.42 -2.29 -16.13
C ASN A 40 22.89 -2.21 -16.03
N CYS A 41 22.33 -2.85 -15.02
CA CYS A 41 20.92 -2.72 -14.67
C CYS A 41 20.78 -1.68 -13.56
N ALA A 42 20.10 -0.58 -13.88
CA ALA A 42 19.80 0.49 -12.95
C ALA A 42 18.40 0.27 -12.37
N ASP A 43 18.26 0.59 -11.09
CA ASP A 43 16.98 0.57 -10.40
C ASP A 43 15.95 1.44 -11.13
N VAL A 44 14.73 0.92 -11.29
CA VAL A 44 13.59 1.68 -11.76
C VAL A 44 13.03 2.45 -10.57
N ASP A 45 12.69 3.72 -10.78
CA ASP A 45 11.95 4.48 -9.79
C ASP A 45 10.46 4.34 -10.10
N GLU A 46 9.82 3.30 -9.55
CA GLU A 46 8.39 3.07 -9.82
C GLU A 46 7.51 4.19 -9.26
N CYS A 47 7.99 4.98 -8.29
CA CYS A 47 7.22 6.07 -7.71
C CYS A 47 6.92 7.21 -8.68
N GLN A 48 7.66 7.34 -9.79
CA GLN A 48 7.38 8.33 -10.83
C GLN A 48 6.01 8.12 -11.49
N GLU A 49 5.52 6.89 -11.53
CA GLU A 49 4.22 6.52 -12.10
C GLU A 49 3.08 6.59 -11.06
N GLN A 50 3.36 7.07 -9.85
CA GLN A 50 2.40 7.19 -8.74
C GLN A 50 1.57 5.91 -8.47
N PRO A 51 2.21 4.73 -8.34
CA PRO A 51 1.53 3.44 -8.28
C PRO A 51 0.69 3.25 -7.00
N CYS A 52 1.01 3.99 -5.93
CA CYS A 52 0.40 3.83 -4.61
C CYS A 52 -1.02 4.43 -4.51
N GLY A 53 -1.36 5.36 -5.41
CA GLY A 53 -2.65 6.06 -5.42
C GLY A 53 -2.76 7.22 -4.42
N PRO A 54 -3.95 7.82 -4.26
CA PRO A 54 -4.13 9.00 -3.42
C PRO A 54 -3.94 8.70 -1.92
N PHE A 55 -3.65 9.75 -1.14
CA PHE A 55 -3.44 9.69 0.31
C PHE A 55 -2.39 8.68 0.75
N SER A 56 -1.36 8.51 -0.08
CA SER A 56 -0.27 7.56 0.15
C SER A 56 1.08 8.19 -0.16
N VAL A 57 2.11 7.69 0.51
CA VAL A 57 3.52 8.03 0.27
C VAL A 57 4.16 6.84 -0.44
N CYS A 58 4.82 7.13 -1.57
CA CYS A 58 5.64 6.16 -2.29
C CYS A 58 7.11 6.38 -1.95
N THR A 59 7.80 5.32 -1.54
CA THR A 59 9.24 5.31 -1.32
C THR A 59 9.88 4.30 -2.26
N ASN A 60 10.77 4.76 -3.14
CA ASN A 60 11.51 3.86 -4.01
C ASN A 60 12.50 3.01 -3.22
N THR A 61 12.65 1.75 -3.61
CA THR A 61 13.58 0.80 -2.99
C THR A 61 14.35 0.06 -4.07
N ILE A 62 15.49 -0.55 -3.74
CA ILE A 62 16.26 -1.25 -4.76
C ILE A 62 15.50 -2.49 -5.25
N GLY A 63 15.10 -2.48 -6.52
CA GLY A 63 14.35 -3.51 -7.22
C GLY A 63 12.84 -3.49 -6.99
N SER A 64 12.31 -2.48 -6.29
CA SER A 64 10.88 -2.36 -6.02
C SER A 64 10.51 -0.99 -5.44
N PHE A 65 9.29 -0.86 -4.92
CA PHE A 65 8.84 0.33 -4.20
C PHE A 65 8.00 -0.08 -2.99
N HIS A 66 7.93 0.81 -2.01
CA HIS A 66 7.08 0.67 -0.85
C HIS A 66 6.02 1.77 -0.84
N CYS A 67 4.77 1.40 -0.57
CA CYS A 67 3.66 2.31 -0.40
C CYS A 67 3.18 2.26 1.05
N GLU A 68 2.94 3.42 1.63
CA GLU A 68 2.32 3.58 2.94
C GLU A 68 1.22 4.63 2.87
N CYS A 69 0.18 4.51 3.68
CA CYS A 69 -0.83 5.57 3.76
C CYS A 69 -0.28 6.79 4.51
N GLU A 70 -0.70 7.97 4.08
CA GLU A 70 -0.40 9.20 4.80
C GLU A 70 -0.95 9.15 6.24
N ASN A 71 -0.40 9.98 7.12
CA ASN A 71 -0.87 10.07 8.50
C ASN A 71 -2.37 10.39 8.55
N GLY A 72 -3.14 9.56 9.25
CA GLY A 72 -4.60 9.70 9.36
C GLY A 72 -5.40 8.91 8.32
N PHE A 73 -4.76 8.14 7.44
CA PHE A 73 -5.40 7.25 6.48
C PHE A 73 -5.06 5.79 6.75
N VAL A 74 -5.95 4.89 6.31
CA VAL A 74 -5.81 3.44 6.47
C VAL A 74 -5.87 2.72 5.14
N GLY A 75 -5.12 1.63 5.02
CA GLY A 75 -5.05 0.83 3.81
C GLY A 75 -3.75 0.05 3.70
N THR A 76 -3.63 -0.72 2.62
CA THR A 76 -2.41 -1.44 2.22
C THR A 76 -2.13 -1.18 0.74
N PRO A 77 -1.80 0.07 0.36
CA PRO A 77 -1.56 0.43 -1.03
C PRO A 77 -0.39 -0.38 -1.60
N PRO A 78 -0.37 -0.66 -2.92
CA PRO A 78 -1.39 -0.30 -3.90
C PRO A 78 -2.61 -1.26 -3.91
N VAL A 79 -2.57 -2.34 -3.12
CA VAL A 79 -3.60 -3.42 -3.13
C VAL A 79 -4.93 -2.93 -2.56
N VAL A 80 -4.89 -2.27 -1.41
CA VAL A 80 -6.05 -1.59 -0.81
C VAL A 80 -5.73 -0.12 -0.69
N GLN A 81 -6.43 0.70 -1.46
CA GLN A 81 -6.21 2.13 -1.52
C GLN A 81 -6.45 2.79 -0.16
N CYS A 82 -5.72 3.86 0.09
CA CYS A 82 -5.81 4.61 1.33
C CYS A 82 -7.14 5.37 1.41
N LYS A 83 -7.78 5.28 2.58
CA LYS A 83 -9.08 5.90 2.85
C LYS A 83 -9.15 6.43 4.27
N ALA A 84 -10.14 7.25 4.57
CA ALA A 84 -10.33 7.72 5.94
C ALA A 84 -10.71 6.55 6.86
N PRO A 85 -10.26 6.51 8.14
CA PRO A 85 -10.54 5.40 9.05
C PRO A 85 -12.04 5.11 9.22
N CYS A 86 -12.86 6.15 9.19
CA CYS A 86 -14.32 6.05 9.34
C CYS A 86 -15.09 5.86 8.04
N GLU A 87 -14.44 5.79 6.87
CA GLU A 87 -15.12 5.81 5.56
C GLU A 87 -16.06 4.61 5.38
N ASP A 88 -15.63 3.42 5.79
CA ASP A 88 -16.40 2.17 5.68
C ASP A 88 -16.82 1.60 7.05
N VAL A 89 -16.79 2.43 8.11
CA VAL A 89 -17.14 2.00 9.46
C VAL A 89 -18.58 2.35 9.76
N THR A 90 -19.39 1.32 9.99
CA THR A 90 -20.77 1.46 10.47
C THR A 90 -20.81 1.23 11.97
N CYS A 91 -21.25 2.24 12.71
CA CYS A 91 -21.49 2.15 14.15
C CYS A 91 -22.94 1.76 14.45
N GLY A 92 -23.19 1.31 15.67
CA GLY A 92 -24.54 0.97 16.13
C GLY A 92 -25.46 2.18 16.25
N ASP A 93 -26.74 1.90 16.52
CA ASP A 93 -27.75 2.94 16.66
C ASP A 93 -27.35 3.96 17.74
N HIS A 94 -27.59 5.24 17.50
CA HIS A 94 -27.13 6.34 18.37
C HIS A 94 -25.61 6.37 18.64
N ALA A 95 -24.81 5.89 17.69
CA ALA A 95 -23.37 6.02 17.70
C ALA A 95 -22.85 6.62 16.40
N TYR A 96 -21.73 7.33 16.48
CA TYR A 96 -21.00 7.88 15.34
C TYR A 96 -19.56 7.40 15.34
N CYS A 97 -18.96 7.33 14.16
CA CYS A 97 -17.54 7.02 14.03
C CYS A 97 -16.70 8.27 14.24
N LYS A 98 -15.61 8.13 15.00
CA LYS A 98 -14.58 9.14 15.20
C LYS A 98 -13.20 8.52 14.89
N PRO A 99 -12.40 9.14 14.02
CA PRO A 99 -11.03 8.70 13.81
C PRO A 99 -10.13 9.16 14.97
N ASP A 100 -9.16 8.32 15.33
CA ASP A 100 -8.01 8.68 16.17
C ASP A 100 -6.74 8.11 15.51
N GLY A 101 -5.95 8.97 14.88
CA GLY A 101 -4.86 8.55 14.01
C GLY A 101 -5.36 7.66 12.85
N GLN A 102 -4.87 6.43 12.78
CA GLN A 102 -5.25 5.42 11.78
C GLN A 102 -6.33 4.45 12.31
N GLU A 103 -6.94 4.75 13.44
CA GLU A 103 -7.94 3.89 14.05
C GLU A 103 -9.32 4.54 13.98
N ALA A 104 -10.35 3.70 13.93
CA ALA A 104 -11.74 4.12 13.88
C ALA A 104 -12.47 3.67 15.13
N TYR A 105 -13.09 4.63 15.82
CA TYR A 105 -13.78 4.40 17.09
C TYR A 105 -15.26 4.74 16.96
N CYS A 106 -16.12 3.81 17.33
CA CYS A 106 -17.54 4.09 17.50
C CYS A 106 -17.78 4.71 18.88
N ILE A 107 -18.50 5.83 18.93
CA ILE A 107 -18.78 6.59 20.15
C ILE A 107 -20.28 6.87 20.23
N CYS A 108 -20.88 6.65 21.40
CA CYS A 108 -22.28 6.98 21.63
C CYS A 108 -22.51 8.50 21.56
N GLU A 109 -23.66 8.90 21.04
CA GLU A 109 -24.13 10.29 21.09
C GLU A 109 -24.36 10.76 22.53
N ASP A 110 -24.46 12.09 22.71
CA ASP A 110 -24.73 12.67 24.03
C ASP A 110 -26.06 12.18 24.59
N GLY A 111 -26.03 11.67 25.83
CA GLY A 111 -27.20 11.07 26.48
C GLY A 111 -27.35 9.55 26.27
N TRP A 112 -26.47 8.93 25.48
CA TRP A 112 -26.48 7.50 25.19
C TRP A 112 -25.28 6.76 25.83
N THR A 113 -25.41 5.45 26.09
CA THR A 113 -24.37 4.58 26.69
C THR A 113 -24.49 3.14 26.18
N PHE A 114 -23.77 2.17 26.75
CA PHE A 114 -23.77 0.73 26.44
C PHE A 114 -22.69 0.27 25.45
N ASN A 115 -23.00 0.01 24.17
CA ASN A 115 -22.01 -0.51 23.22
C ASN A 115 -22.17 0.12 21.82
N PRO A 116 -21.39 1.17 21.49
CA PRO A 116 -21.49 1.85 20.19
C PRO A 116 -21.01 1.00 19.00
N SER A 117 -20.27 -0.07 19.24
CA SER A 117 -19.78 -0.98 18.20
C SER A 117 -20.75 -2.15 17.92
N ASP A 118 -21.78 -2.33 18.74
CA ASP A 118 -22.82 -3.32 18.47
C ASP A 118 -23.81 -2.74 17.46
N ILE A 119 -23.71 -3.19 16.21
CA ILE A 119 -24.54 -2.68 15.11
C ILE A 119 -26.03 -3.01 15.32
N ALA A 120 -26.35 -4.08 16.06
CA ALA A 120 -27.73 -4.52 16.28
C ALA A 120 -28.37 -3.85 17.49
N ALA A 121 -27.63 -3.68 18.59
CA ALA A 121 -28.14 -3.10 19.83
C ALA A 121 -27.89 -1.59 19.94
N GLY A 122 -26.75 -1.12 19.44
CA GLY A 122 -26.32 0.27 19.54
C GLY A 122 -26.19 0.78 20.97
N CYS A 123 -26.26 2.09 21.08
CA CYS A 123 -26.29 2.77 22.35
C CYS A 123 -27.73 2.87 22.90
N ILE A 124 -27.85 2.91 24.23
CA ILE A 124 -29.11 2.99 24.97
C ILE A 124 -29.15 4.31 25.74
N GLY A 125 -30.30 4.99 25.71
CA GLY A 125 -30.52 6.23 26.45
C GLY A 125 -30.25 6.06 27.94
N LYS A 126 -29.48 6.98 28.53
CA LYS A 126 -29.13 6.97 29.96
C LYS A 126 -30.37 7.14 30.86
N ASP A 127 -31.43 7.73 30.33
CA ASP A 127 -32.74 7.85 30.96
C ASP A 127 -33.43 6.51 31.22
N LYS A 128 -33.08 5.44 30.47
CA LYS A 128 -33.60 4.08 30.70
C LYS A 128 -32.93 3.36 31.89
N TYR A 129 -31.92 3.97 32.51
CA TYR A 129 -31.23 3.45 33.69
C TYR A 129 -31.61 4.20 34.99
N CYS A 130 -32.60 5.10 34.93
CA CYS A 130 -33.16 5.81 36.08
C CYS A 130 -34.62 5.41 36.37
#